data_AF-A0A803LL03-F1
#
_entry.id   AF-A0A803LL03-F1
#
_cell.length_a   1.000
_cell.length_b   1.000
_cell.length_c   1.000
_cell.angle_alpha   90.00
_cell.angle_beta   90.00
_cell.angle_gamma   90.00
#
_symmetry.space_group_name_H-M   'P 1'
#
loop_
_entity.id
_entity.type
_entity.pdbx_description
1 polymer ?
#
loop_
_entity_poly.entity_id
_entity_poly.type
_entity_poly.pdbx_seq_one_letter_code
_entity_poly.pdbx_strand_id
1 'polypeptide(L)'
;MGSNVFGIPITSATLRAMPEYQGKNSITQQDRAKVALEKVNAEGKAVDARNSVEKLQGRFGDGVVSTMCLIYNATGETMTYVIARDWKGRVCESAYR
;
A
#
# COMPACT_ATOMS: atom_id res chain seq x y z
N MET A 1 -7.14 -11.99 -3.34
CA MET A 1 -6.30 -10.78 -3.22
C MET A 1 -6.84 -9.76 -4.21
N GLY A 2 -7.01 -8.50 -3.81
CA GLY A 2 -7.43 -7.45 -4.75
C GLY A 2 -6.37 -7.26 -5.83
N SER A 3 -6.77 -7.00 -7.08
CA SER A 3 -5.87 -7.01 -8.25
C SER A 3 -4.77 -5.96 -8.23
N ASN A 4 -4.82 -4.97 -7.33
CA ASN A 4 -3.81 -3.89 -7.19
C ASN A 4 -3.23 -3.77 -5.76
N VAL A 5 -3.14 -4.87 -5.02
CA VAL A 5 -2.50 -4.87 -3.68
C VAL A 5 -1.09 -5.41 -3.80
N PHE A 6 -0.10 -4.62 -3.37
CA PHE A 6 1.33 -4.96 -3.48
C PHE A 6 1.97 -5.16 -2.10
N GLY A 7 2.74 -6.24 -1.96
CA GLY A 7 3.47 -6.59 -0.75
C GLY A 7 2.68 -7.43 0.26
N ILE A 8 3.37 -7.86 1.31
CA ILE A 8 2.83 -8.70 2.39
C ILE A 8 2.39 -7.82 3.57
N PRO A 9 1.19 -8.03 4.15
CA PRO A 9 0.73 -7.27 5.30
C PRO A 9 1.62 -7.52 6.53
N ILE A 10 1.96 -6.44 7.24
CA ILE A 10 2.72 -6.50 8.49
C ILE A 10 1.75 -6.74 9.66
N THR A 11 1.71 -7.98 10.14
CA THR A 11 0.84 -8.40 11.23
C THR A 11 1.64 -8.63 12.52
N SER A 12 0.95 -8.82 13.64
CA SER A 12 1.62 -9.22 14.89
C SER A 12 2.38 -10.54 14.74
N ALA A 13 1.94 -11.46 13.87
CA ALA A 13 2.68 -12.69 13.57
C ALA A 13 4.00 -12.40 12.85
N THR A 14 3.98 -11.47 11.89
CA THR A 14 5.18 -10.99 11.20
C THR A 14 6.20 -10.41 12.17
N LEU A 15 5.74 -9.61 13.15
CA LEU A 15 6.63 -9.05 14.17
C LEU A 15 7.16 -10.12 15.13
N ARG A 16 6.35 -11.07 15.58
CA ARG A 16 6.83 -12.17 16.46
C ARG A 16 7.93 -13.02 15.83
N ALA A 17 7.96 -13.12 14.51
CA ALA A 17 9.02 -13.81 13.79
C ALA A 17 10.35 -13.02 13.76
N MET A 18 10.34 -11.72 14.04
CA MET A 18 11.53 -10.87 14.05
C MET A 18 12.27 -10.97 15.39
N PRO A 19 13.61 -11.11 15.38
CA PRO A 19 14.41 -11.19 16.61
C PRO A 19 14.15 -10.03 17.59
N GLU A 20 13.92 -8.82 17.07
CA GLU A 20 13.70 -7.59 17.87
C GLU A 20 12.41 -7.61 18.71
N TYR A 21 11.42 -8.41 18.33
CA TYR A 21 10.14 -8.51 19.02
C TYR A 21 9.91 -9.88 19.67
N GLN A 22 10.89 -10.79 19.57
CA GLN A 22 10.85 -12.07 20.28
C GLN A 22 10.88 -11.83 21.80
N GLY A 23 9.96 -12.46 22.52
CA GLY A 23 9.83 -12.28 23.97
C GLY A 23 9.13 -10.99 24.40
N LYS A 24 8.73 -10.11 23.47
CA LYS A 24 7.92 -8.93 23.81
C LYS A 24 6.50 -9.38 24.17
N ASN A 25 6.06 -9.08 25.40
CA ASN A 25 4.76 -9.49 25.93
C ASN A 25 3.57 -8.95 25.12
N SER A 26 3.69 -7.74 24.57
CA SER A 26 2.66 -7.14 23.72
C SER A 26 3.27 -6.45 22.51
N ILE A 27 2.67 -6.71 21.34
CA ILE A 27 2.98 -6.01 20.09
C ILE A 27 1.89 -4.98 19.88
N THR A 28 2.27 -3.72 19.86
CA THR A 28 1.37 -2.59 19.72
C THR A 28 1.12 -2.23 18.26
N GLN A 29 0.11 -1.39 18.00
CA GLN A 29 -0.11 -0.82 16.67
C GLN A 29 1.09 0.01 16.21
N GLN A 30 1.72 0.77 17.11
CA GLN A 30 2.89 1.60 16.81
C GLN A 30 4.08 0.74 16.35
N ASP A 31 4.28 -0.44 16.96
CA ASP A 31 5.32 -1.38 16.54
C ASP A 31 5.08 -1.83 15.08
N ARG A 32 3.84 -2.21 14.74
CA ARG A 32 3.48 -2.60 13.38
C ARG A 32 3.64 -1.44 12.39
N ALA A 33 3.25 -0.24 12.78
CA ALA A 33 3.38 0.98 11.98
C ALA A 33 4.86 1.28 11.66
N LYS A 34 5.72 1.20 12.67
CA LYS A 34 7.16 1.41 12.54
C LYS A 34 7.78 0.40 11.55
N VAL A 35 7.52 -0.88 11.75
CA VAL A 35 8.04 -1.95 10.88
C VAL A 35 7.50 -1.84 9.46
N ALA A 36 6.23 -1.45 9.29
CA ALA A 36 5.65 -1.19 7.98
C ALA A 36 6.40 -0.05 7.27
N LEU A 37 6.65 1.07 7.95
CA LEU A 37 7.38 2.20 7.39
C LEU A 37 8.81 1.83 7.00
N GLU A 38 9.53 1.09 7.85
CA GLU A 38 10.89 0.61 7.57
C GLU A 38 10.93 -0.34 6.36
N LYS A 39 9.85 -1.07 6.10
CA LYS A 39 9.71 -2.02 4.99
C LYS A 39 9.02 -1.45 3.75
N VAL A 40 8.94 -0.12 3.61
CA VAL A 40 8.31 0.50 2.44
C VAL A 40 8.96 0.07 1.12
N ASN A 41 10.29 -0.04 1.09
CA ASN A 41 11.07 -0.44 -0.09
C ASN A 41 11.46 -1.93 -0.10
N ALA A 42 11.05 -2.69 0.91
CA ALA A 42 11.37 -4.11 0.98
C ALA A 42 10.66 -4.89 -0.13
N GLU A 43 11.23 -6.02 -0.54
CA GLU A 43 10.58 -7.01 -1.43
C GLU A 43 10.15 -6.44 -2.80
N GLY A 44 10.71 -5.33 -3.25
CA GLY A 44 10.38 -4.72 -4.55
C GLY A 44 8.98 -4.13 -4.67
N LYS A 45 8.16 -4.16 -3.60
CA LYS A 45 6.73 -3.77 -3.63
C LYS A 45 6.49 -2.35 -4.17
N ALA A 46 7.39 -1.42 -3.86
CA ALA A 46 7.30 -0.03 -4.32
C ALA A 46 7.54 0.07 -5.83
N VAL A 47 8.47 -0.72 -6.36
CA VAL A 47 8.77 -0.80 -7.79
C VAL A 47 7.61 -1.46 -8.53
N ASP A 48 7.06 -2.55 -7.99
CA ASP A 48 5.90 -3.23 -8.59
C ASP A 48 4.66 -2.33 -8.65
N ALA A 49 4.38 -1.62 -7.55
CA ALA A 49 3.29 -0.66 -7.49
C ALA A 49 3.49 0.47 -8.51
N ARG A 50 4.72 1.02 -8.60
CA ARG A 50 5.05 2.04 -9.59
C ARG A 50 4.89 1.55 -11.02
N ASN A 51 5.45 0.39 -11.35
CA ASN A 51 5.35 -0.23 -12.67
C ASN A 51 3.89 -0.50 -13.06
N SER A 52 3.05 -0.90 -12.10
CA SER A 52 1.62 -1.10 -12.32
C SER A 52 0.92 0.19 -12.74
N VAL A 53 1.20 1.31 -12.04
CA VAL A 53 0.58 2.58 -12.37
C VAL A 53 1.15 3.15 -13.67
N GLU A 54 2.45 3.00 -13.96
CA GLU A 54 3.06 3.39 -15.24
C GLU A 54 2.45 2.63 -16.44
N LYS A 55 2.21 1.33 -16.30
CA LYS A 55 1.46 0.54 -17.30
C LYS A 55 0.03 1.04 -17.47
N LEU A 56 -0.62 1.48 -16.39
CA LEU A 56 -1.95 2.07 -16.45
C LEU A 56 -1.94 3.41 -17.19
N GLN A 57 -0.90 4.23 -16.99
CA GLN A 57 -0.74 5.49 -17.71
C GLN A 57 -0.67 5.28 -19.22
N GLY A 58 0.10 4.29 -19.69
CA GLY A 58 0.22 3.97 -21.12
C GLY A 58 -1.10 3.56 -21.79
N ARG A 59 -2.15 3.27 -21.03
CA ARG A 59 -3.51 3.03 -21.58
C ARG A 59 -4.28 4.32 -21.86
N PHE A 60 -3.87 5.43 -21.26
CA PHE A 60 -4.41 6.74 -21.58
C PHE A 60 -3.59 7.32 -22.73
N GLY A 61 -4.26 7.71 -23.82
CA GLY A 61 -3.58 8.21 -25.02
C GLY A 61 -2.78 9.50 -24.78
N ASP A 62 -1.87 9.80 -25.70
CA ASP A 62 -1.03 10.99 -25.65
C ASP A 62 -1.89 12.26 -25.54
N GLY A 63 -1.63 13.09 -24.52
CA GLY A 63 -2.33 14.35 -24.28
C GLY A 63 -3.41 14.31 -23.19
N VAL A 64 -3.72 13.15 -22.61
CA VAL A 64 -4.60 13.07 -21.43
C VAL A 64 -3.81 13.42 -20.16
N VAL A 65 -4.18 14.52 -19.51
CA VAL A 65 -3.66 14.87 -18.18
C VAL A 65 -4.24 13.89 -17.16
N SER A 66 -3.37 13.07 -16.56
CA SER A 66 -3.74 12.13 -15.51
C SER A 66 -2.82 12.29 -14.30
N THR A 67 -3.34 11.95 -13.13
CA THR A 67 -2.55 11.92 -11.89
C THR A 67 -2.46 10.48 -11.41
N MET A 68 -1.23 10.03 -11.17
CA MET A 68 -0.91 8.68 -10.74
C MET A 68 -0.72 8.69 -9.23
N CYS A 69 -1.57 7.96 -8.52
CA CYS A 69 -1.57 7.93 -7.06
C CYS A 69 -1.14 6.57 -6.53
N LEU A 70 -0.25 6.58 -5.55
CA LEU A 70 0.17 5.39 -4.78
C LEU A 70 -0.14 5.65 -3.31
N ILE A 71 -0.78 4.68 -2.65
CA ILE A 71 -1.08 4.75 -1.21
C ILE A 71 -0.34 3.59 -0.54
N TYR A 72 0.51 3.91 0.43
CA TYR A 72 1.18 2.93 1.27
C TYR A 72 0.64 3.02 2.70
N ASN A 73 0.00 1.94 3.17
CA ASN A 73 -0.53 1.88 4.53
C ASN A 73 0.58 1.48 5.52
N ALA A 74 1.07 2.45 6.28
CA ALA A 74 2.00 2.26 7.40
C ALA A 74 1.39 2.66 8.76
N THR A 75 0.05 2.61 8.88
CA THR A 75 -0.64 3.01 10.13
C THR A 75 -0.60 1.95 11.23
N GLY A 76 -0.11 0.76 10.93
CA GLY A 76 -0.06 -0.39 11.85
C GLY A 76 -1.39 -1.14 11.98
N GLU A 77 -2.40 -0.78 11.19
CA GLU A 77 -3.72 -1.43 11.16
C GLU A 77 -4.28 -1.47 9.74
N THR A 78 -5.33 -2.28 9.53
CA THR A 78 -6.02 -2.35 8.24
C THR A 78 -6.82 -1.07 8.00
N MET A 79 -6.53 -0.37 6.90
CA MET A 79 -7.37 0.73 6.43
C MET A 79 -8.49 0.20 5.55
N THR A 80 -9.69 0.73 5.74
CA THR A 80 -10.85 0.44 4.89
C THR A 80 -11.18 1.65 4.04
N TYR A 81 -11.54 1.39 2.79
CA TYR A 81 -12.04 2.44 1.90
C TYR A 81 -13.48 2.82 2.30
N VAL A 82 -13.73 4.12 2.48
CA VAL A 82 -15.03 4.63 2.96
C VAL A 82 -15.79 5.37 1.87
N ILE A 83 -15.12 6.29 1.16
CA ILE A 83 -15.73 7.15 0.15
C ILE A 83 -14.69 7.63 -0.86
N ALA A 84 -15.10 7.83 -2.12
CA ALA A 84 -14.40 8.67 -3.07
C ALA A 84 -15.34 9.72 -3.64
N ARG A 85 -14.76 10.86 -4.01
CA ARG A 85 -15.48 11.96 -4.63
C ARG A 85 -14.63 12.61 -5.68
N ASP A 86 -15.17 12.68 -6.89
CA ASP A 86 -14.55 13.35 -8.01
C ASP A 86 -15.09 14.76 -8.12
N TRP A 87 -14.28 15.75 -7.73
CA TRP A 87 -14.66 17.16 -7.83
C TRP A 87 -14.52 17.70 -9.27
N LYS A 88 -13.48 17.25 -9.98
CA LYS A 88 -13.23 17.50 -11.41
C LYS A 88 -12.49 16.30 -12.01
N GLY A 89 -12.84 15.91 -13.22
CA GLY A 89 -12.33 14.69 -13.84
C GLY A 89 -13.03 13.45 -13.27
N ARG A 90 -12.35 12.30 -13.31
CA ARG A 90 -12.81 11.05 -12.71
C ARG A 90 -11.64 10.24 -12.17
N VAL A 91 -11.85 9.49 -11.09
CA VAL A 91 -10.93 8.41 -10.72
C VAL A 91 -11.06 7.32 -11.78
N CYS A 92 -9.97 7.09 -12.51
CA CYS A 92 -9.91 6.03 -13.51
C CYS A 92 -9.79 4.65 -12.86
N GLU A 93 -9.83 3.59 -13.67
CA GLU A 93 -9.77 2.19 -13.26
C GLU A 93 -8.83 1.97 -12.06
N SER A 94 -9.44 1.71 -10.92
CA SER A 94 -8.75 1.34 -9.70
C SER A 94 -9.40 0.10 -9.13
N ALA A 95 -8.60 -0.90 -8.80
CA ALA A 95 -9.03 -2.03 -7.98
C ALA A 95 -9.12 -1.61 -6.51
N TYR A 96 -10.01 -0.67 -6.19
CA TYR A 96 -10.46 -0.52 -4.81
C TYR A 96 -11.59 -1.52 -4.61
N ARG A 97 -11.34 -2.57 -3.82
CA ARG A 97 -12.39 -3.43 -3.26
C ARG A 97 -12.21 -3.50 -1.75
#